data_AF-U9SJ18-F1
#
_entry.id   AF-U9SJ18-F1
#
_cell.length_a   1.000
_cell.length_b   1.000
_cell.length_c   1.000
_cell.angle_alpha   90.00
_cell.angle_beta   90.00
_cell.angle_gamma   90.00
#
_symmetry.space_group_name_H-M   'P 1'
#
loop_
_entity.id
_entity.type
_entity.pdbx_description
1 polymer ?
#
loop_
_entity_poly.entity_id
_entity_poly.type
_entity_poly.pdbx_seq_one_letter_code
_entity_poly.pdbx_strand_id
1 'polypeptide(L)'
;MFFRQIKKCGQSSCTICQSVRLPDNIFDSLDWLPDPIPSTMDKDHYVNFQTAYQSGTTEQYRPILMTTMANSEHRVLSAEDKIACQIAIDDWDYSFKSPFVLEDNILYNNIFVREKISCE
;
A
#
# COMPACT_ATOMS: atom_id res chain seq x y z
N MET A 1 8.36 -13.60 2.86
CA MET A 1 7.94 -12.20 2.59
C MET A 1 6.96 -12.27 1.44
N PHE A 2 5.74 -11.76 1.61
CA PHE A 2 4.66 -11.94 0.63
C PHE A 2 4.63 -10.78 -0.37
N PHE A 3 4.75 -11.06 -1.67
CA PHE A 3 4.67 -10.05 -2.74
C PHE A 3 3.37 -10.22 -3.52
N ARG A 4 2.60 -9.13 -3.63
CA ARG A 4 1.51 -9.04 -4.61
C ARG A 4 2.08 -8.55 -5.94
N GLN A 5 1.64 -9.14 -7.05
CA GLN A 5 2.04 -8.69 -8.37
C GLN A 5 1.52 -7.27 -8.60
N ILE A 6 2.40 -6.28 -8.62
CA ILE A 6 2.15 -5.08 -9.41
C ILE A 6 2.44 -5.53 -10.84
N LYS A 7 1.39 -5.67 -11.67
CA LYS A 7 1.54 -6.06 -13.08
C LYS A 7 2.38 -5.00 -13.78
N LYS A 8 3.69 -5.24 -13.89
CA LYS A 8 4.57 -4.45 -14.75
C LYS A 8 4.22 -4.77 -16.19
N CYS A 9 4.24 -3.76 -17.06
CA CYS A 9 3.97 -3.95 -18.50
C CYS A 9 5.06 -4.73 -19.24
N GLY A 10 6.19 -5.05 -18.58
CA GLY A 10 7.29 -5.84 -19.16
C GLY A 10 8.13 -5.11 -20.21
N GLN A 11 7.81 -3.85 -20.53
CA GLN A 11 8.56 -3.05 -21.50
C GLN A 11 9.83 -2.47 -20.85
N SER A 12 11.00 -2.75 -21.42
CA SER A 12 12.30 -2.24 -20.93
C SER A 12 12.44 -0.72 -21.05
N SER A 13 11.67 -0.10 -21.94
CA SER A 13 11.57 1.35 -22.12
C SER A 13 10.56 2.03 -21.17
N CYS A 14 9.83 1.27 -20.34
CA CYS A 14 8.82 1.85 -19.48
C CYS A 14 9.45 2.64 -18.32
N THR A 15 9.28 3.97 -18.35
CA THR A 15 9.78 4.89 -17.32
C THR A 15 9.00 4.78 -16.00
N ILE A 16 7.78 4.23 -16.05
CA ILE A 16 6.89 4.04 -14.90
C ILE A 16 7.23 2.72 -14.19
N CYS A 17 7.14 1.59 -14.92
CA CYS A 17 7.25 0.26 -14.34
C CYS A 17 8.69 -0.08 -13.88
N GLN A 18 9.71 0.51 -14.51
CA GLN A 18 11.15 0.38 -14.22
C GLN A 18 11.65 -1.08 -14.07
N SER A 19 12.96 -1.28 -13.99
CA SER A 19 13.52 -2.60 -13.70
C SER A 19 13.09 -3.08 -12.31
N VAL A 20 13.03 -4.40 -12.11
CA VAL A 20 12.89 -4.94 -10.76
C VAL A 20 14.11 -4.51 -9.93
N ARG A 21 13.91 -4.08 -8.68
CA ARG A 21 15.01 -3.61 -7.81
C ARG A 21 15.86 -4.76 -7.25
N LEU A 22 15.32 -5.97 -7.29
CA LEU A 22 16.00 -7.18 -6.84
C LEU A 22 16.81 -7.77 -7.99
N PRO A 23 17.96 -8.40 -7.71
CA PRO A 23 18.66 -9.24 -8.69
C PRO A 23 17.73 -10.30 -9.27
N ASP A 24 17.83 -10.55 -10.57
CA ASP A 24 16.92 -11.46 -11.29
C ASP A 24 16.85 -12.83 -10.64
N ASN A 25 18.00 -13.40 -10.25
CA ASN A 25 18.05 -14.72 -9.60
C ASN A 25 17.29 -14.77 -8.26
N ILE A 26 17.22 -13.65 -7.53
CA ILE A 26 16.45 -13.56 -6.28
C ILE A 26 14.98 -13.36 -6.62
N PHE A 27 14.66 -12.48 -7.56
CA PHE A 27 13.29 -12.21 -7.96
C PHE A 27 12.59 -13.45 -8.53
N ASP A 28 13.29 -14.21 -9.37
CA ASP A 28 12.81 -15.45 -9.97
C ASP A 28 12.59 -16.57 -8.94
N SER A 29 13.28 -16.48 -7.79
CA SER A 29 13.14 -17.43 -6.68
C SER A 29 12.01 -17.09 -5.69
N LEU A 30 11.33 -15.96 -5.87
CA LEU A 30 10.25 -15.56 -4.96
C LEU A 30 9.00 -16.41 -5.18
N ASP A 31 8.42 -16.90 -4.08
CA ASP A 31 7.11 -17.53 -4.10
C ASP A 31 6.01 -16.51 -4.38
N TRP A 32 5.19 -16.78 -5.40
CA TRP A 32 4.13 -15.88 -5.85
C TRP A 32 2.83 -16.15 -5.09
N LEU A 33 2.19 -15.06 -4.63
CA LEU A 33 0.82 -15.15 -4.17
C LEU A 33 -0.13 -15.18 -5.38
N PRO A 34 -1.18 -16.03 -5.37
CA PRO A 34 -2.23 -15.98 -6.38
C PRO A 34 -2.92 -14.61 -6.40
N ASP A 35 -3.46 -14.24 -7.57
CA ASP A 35 -4.27 -13.04 -7.71
C ASP A 35 -5.50 -13.12 -6.78
N PRO A 36 -5.95 -11.98 -6.21
CA PRO A 36 -7.14 -11.96 -5.37
C PRO A 36 -8.38 -12.37 -6.19
N ILE A 37 -9.14 -13.33 -5.66
CA ILE A 37 -10.31 -13.90 -6.34
C ILE A 37 -11.58 -13.14 -5.92
N PRO A 38 -12.40 -12.62 -6.84
CA PRO A 38 -13.66 -11.97 -6.51
C PRO A 38 -14.60 -12.90 -5.74
N SER A 39 -15.33 -12.38 -4.75
CA SER A 39 -16.33 -13.16 -4.03
C SER A 39 -17.55 -13.42 -4.91
N THR A 40 -18.06 -14.65 -4.86
CA THR A 40 -19.30 -15.03 -5.56
C THR A 40 -20.56 -14.60 -4.81
N MET A 41 -20.43 -14.39 -3.49
CA MET A 41 -21.53 -14.03 -2.59
C MET A 41 -21.65 -12.52 -2.38
N ASP A 42 -20.53 -11.81 -2.50
CA ASP A 42 -20.44 -10.36 -2.29
C ASP A 42 -19.71 -9.73 -3.46
N LYS A 43 -20.47 -9.07 -4.35
CA LYS A 43 -19.94 -8.57 -5.63
C LYS A 43 -18.97 -7.40 -5.47
N ASP A 44 -18.96 -6.75 -4.31
CA ASP A 44 -18.10 -5.59 -4.04
C ASP A 44 -16.82 -5.99 -3.30
N HIS A 45 -16.64 -7.28 -3.00
CA HIS A 45 -15.53 -7.78 -2.20
C HIS A 45 -14.81 -8.97 -2.85
N TYR A 46 -13.55 -9.15 -2.47
CA TYR A 46 -12.79 -10.37 -2.77
C TYR A 46 -13.11 -11.47 -1.76
N VAL A 47 -12.84 -12.72 -2.12
CA VAL A 47 -12.88 -13.82 -1.15
C VAL A 47 -11.90 -13.55 -0.01
N ASN A 48 -12.23 -14.03 1.19
CA ASN A 48 -11.35 -13.84 2.35
C ASN A 48 -9.97 -14.49 2.14
N PHE A 49 -8.98 -14.05 2.92
CA PHE A 49 -7.59 -14.48 2.78
C PHE A 49 -7.41 -16.00 2.96
N GLN A 50 -8.09 -16.60 3.93
CA GLN A 50 -8.02 -18.04 4.18
C GLN A 50 -8.47 -18.83 2.95
N THR A 51 -9.55 -18.40 2.30
CA THR A 51 -10.04 -19.04 1.07
C THR A 51 -9.12 -18.78 -0.12
N ALA A 52 -8.61 -17.55 -0.27
CA ALA A 52 -7.74 -17.18 -1.39
C ALA A 52 -6.37 -17.87 -1.34
N TYR A 53 -5.79 -18.01 -0.15
CA TYR A 53 -4.38 -18.43 0.01
C TYR A 53 -4.22 -19.73 0.81
N GLN A 54 -5.32 -20.34 1.26
CA GLN A 54 -5.34 -21.57 2.07
C GLN A 54 -4.49 -21.47 3.35
N SER A 55 -4.17 -20.26 3.78
CA SER A 55 -3.30 -19.97 4.91
C SER A 55 -4.01 -19.04 5.88
N GLY A 56 -3.90 -19.37 7.17
CA GLY A 56 -4.35 -18.48 8.24
C GLY A 56 -3.50 -17.23 8.28
N THR A 57 -4.13 -16.10 8.57
CA THR A 57 -3.42 -14.87 8.94
C THR A 57 -3.39 -14.76 10.46
N THR A 58 -2.23 -14.44 11.01
CA THR A 58 -2.07 -14.07 12.41
C THR A 58 -1.59 -12.63 12.48
N GLU A 59 -2.08 -11.86 13.46
CA GLU A 59 -1.65 -10.48 13.67
C GLU A 59 -0.26 -10.38 14.33
N GLN A 60 0.39 -11.53 14.61
CA GLN A 60 1.67 -11.60 15.33
C GLN A 60 2.84 -10.92 14.61
N TYR A 61 2.71 -10.65 13.31
CA TYR A 61 3.69 -9.93 12.51
C TYR A 61 3.21 -8.55 12.06
N ARG A 62 2.08 -8.06 12.60
CA ARG A 62 1.59 -6.71 12.31
C ARG A 62 2.49 -5.70 13.02
N PRO A 63 3.36 -4.94 12.31
CA PRO A 63 4.35 -4.10 12.97
C PRO A 63 3.70 -3.06 13.87
N ILE A 64 2.56 -2.50 13.45
CA ILE A 64 1.77 -1.58 14.29
C ILE A 64 1.32 -2.26 15.57
N LEU A 65 0.80 -3.49 15.54
CA LEU A 65 0.36 -4.18 16.76
C LEU A 65 1.55 -4.52 17.67
N MET A 66 2.64 -5.02 17.09
CA MET A 66 3.89 -5.28 17.83
C MET A 66 4.42 -4.00 18.50
N THR A 67 4.38 -2.87 17.80
CA THR A 67 4.78 -1.56 18.34
C THR A 67 3.76 -1.02 19.35
N THR A 68 2.45 -1.26 19.18
CA THR A 68 1.41 -0.78 20.11
C THR A 68 1.41 -1.58 21.42
N MET A 69 1.75 -2.87 21.34
CA MET A 69 1.95 -3.72 22.51
C MET A 69 3.26 -3.39 23.24
N ALA A 70 4.23 -2.77 22.56
CA ALA A 70 5.51 -2.32 23.12
C ALA A 70 5.49 -0.85 23.59
N ASN A 71 4.71 0.02 22.95
CA ASN A 71 4.60 1.46 23.19
C ASN A 71 3.12 1.85 23.24
N SER A 72 2.64 2.31 24.39
CA SER A 72 1.22 2.60 24.69
C SER A 72 0.67 3.87 24.03
N GLU A 73 1.02 4.19 22.78
CA GLU A 73 0.55 5.39 22.09
C GLU A 73 0.10 5.07 20.66
N HIS A 74 -1.11 4.50 20.55
CA HIS A 74 -1.81 4.45 19.27
C HIS A 74 -2.28 5.87 18.94
N ARG A 75 -1.54 6.61 18.09
CA ARG A 75 -1.95 7.96 17.70
C ARG A 75 -3.17 7.88 16.79
N VAL A 76 -4.35 8.00 17.40
CA VAL A 76 -5.62 8.19 16.69
C VAL A 76 -5.58 9.58 16.07
N LEU A 77 -5.91 9.69 14.78
CA LEU A 77 -6.01 10.97 14.09
C LEU A 77 -7.02 11.86 14.83
N SER A 78 -6.53 13.02 15.25
CA SER A 78 -7.34 14.04 15.92
C SER A 78 -8.34 14.69 14.96
N ALA A 79 -9.27 15.48 15.49
CA ALA A 79 -10.18 16.26 14.64
C ALA A 79 -9.43 17.24 13.73
N GLU A 80 -8.33 17.81 14.24
CA GLU A 80 -7.46 18.73 13.49
C GLU A 80 -6.77 18.03 12.33
N ASP A 81 -6.27 16.81 12.56
CA ASP A 81 -5.65 16.00 11.49
C ASP A 81 -6.66 15.73 10.36
N LYS A 82 -7.91 15.42 10.69
CA LYS A 82 -8.97 15.18 9.70
C LYS A 82 -9.30 16.43 8.88
N ILE A 83 -9.33 17.60 9.52
CA ILE A 83 -9.56 18.88 8.85
C ILE A 83 -8.38 19.19 7.91
N ALA A 84 -7.15 19.01 8.38
CA ALA A 84 -5.96 19.21 7.57
C ALA A 84 -5.93 18.29 6.34
N CYS A 85 -6.42 17.04 6.47
CA CYS A 85 -6.53 16.13 5.33
C CYS A 85 -7.48 16.69 4.28
N GLN A 86 -8.63 17.21 4.72
CA GLN A 86 -9.64 17.74 3.82
C GLN A 86 -9.12 18.96 3.06
N ILE A 87 -8.44 19.87 3.76
CA ILE A 87 -7.81 21.04 3.13
C ILE A 87 -6.75 20.63 2.11
N ALA A 88 -5.89 19.65 2.45
CA ALA A 88 -4.88 19.16 1.52
C ALA A 88 -5.49 18.52 0.26
N ILE A 89 -6.65 17.86 0.38
CA ILE A 89 -7.37 17.29 -0.76
C ILE A 89 -7.97 18.39 -1.65
N ASP A 90 -8.52 19.44 -1.04
CA ASP A 90 -9.28 20.46 -1.75
C ASP A 90 -8.39 21.52 -2.43
N ASP A 91 -7.19 21.79 -1.88
CA ASP A 91 -6.32 22.90 -2.31
C ASP A 91 -5.11 22.47 -3.16
N TRP A 92 -4.69 21.21 -3.09
CA TRP A 92 -3.39 20.82 -3.63
C TRP A 92 -3.42 20.42 -5.11
N ASP A 93 -2.64 21.14 -5.93
CA ASP A 93 -2.39 20.79 -7.33
C ASP A 93 -1.34 19.67 -7.40
N TYR A 94 -1.82 18.42 -7.35
CA TYR A 94 -0.96 17.24 -7.28
C TYR A 94 -0.14 17.06 -8.55
N SER A 95 1.16 17.34 -8.48
CA SER A 95 2.12 17.06 -9.55
C SER A 95 2.86 15.75 -9.29
N PHE A 96 3.11 15.00 -10.35
CA PHE A 96 3.76 13.68 -10.29
C PHE A 96 5.11 13.76 -9.55
N LYS A 97 5.27 12.95 -8.49
CA LYS A 97 6.41 12.90 -7.55
C LYS A 97 6.52 14.03 -6.53
N SER A 98 5.55 14.93 -6.43
CA SER A 98 5.49 15.90 -5.34
C SER A 98 4.99 15.23 -4.04
N PRO A 99 5.53 15.58 -2.86
CA PRO A 99 4.94 15.13 -1.59
C PRO A 99 3.49 15.62 -1.46
N PHE A 100 2.63 14.80 -0.84
CA PHE A 100 1.19 15.08 -0.73
C PHE A 100 0.89 16.33 0.13
N VAL A 101 1.77 16.62 1.09
CA VAL A 101 1.75 17.85 1.87
C VAL A 101 3.19 18.35 2.03
N LEU A 102 3.37 19.64 2.32
CA LEU A 102 4.70 20.21 2.61
C LEU A 102 5.29 19.64 3.91
N GLU A 103 6.61 19.73 4.04
CA GLU A 103 7.37 19.22 5.20
C GLU A 103 6.94 19.83 6.54
N ASP A 104 6.43 21.05 6.52
CA ASP A 104 5.93 21.80 7.67
C ASP A 104 4.48 21.46 8.03
N ASN A 105 3.79 20.64 7.23
CA ASN A 105 2.43 20.24 7.49
C ASN A 105 2.37 19.13 8.55
N ILE A 106 1.40 19.23 9.46
CA ILE A 106 1.16 18.27 10.55
C ILE A 106 0.93 16.82 10.04
N LEU A 107 0.62 16.65 8.76
CA LEU A 107 0.32 15.38 8.12
C LEU A 107 1.52 14.75 7.39
N TYR A 108 2.66 15.44 7.26
CA TYR A 108 3.78 15.03 6.38
C TYR A 108 4.27 13.59 6.59
N ASN A 109 4.35 13.14 7.85
CA ASN A 109 4.77 11.78 8.21
C ASN A 109 3.60 10.86 8.62
N ASN A 110 2.37 11.37 8.55
CA ASN A 110 1.18 10.67 9.06
C ASN A 110 0.29 10.13 7.93
N ILE A 111 0.48 10.58 6.69
CA ILE A 111 -0.35 10.17 5.54
C ILE A 111 0.51 9.52 4.46
N PHE A 112 0.07 8.36 4.02
CA PHE A 112 0.62 7.66 2.87
C PHE A 112 -0.48 7.54 1.80
N VAL A 113 -0.29 8.20 0.66
CA VAL A 113 -1.23 8.12 -0.47
C VAL A 113 -0.89 6.91 -1.33
N ARG A 114 -1.90 6.10 -1.68
CA ARG A 114 -1.76 5.06 -2.72
C ARG A 114 -2.16 5.65 -4.06
N GLU A 115 -1.19 5.93 -4.91
CA GLU A 115 -1.43 6.33 -6.29
C GLU A 115 -1.78 5.10 -7.16
N LYS A 116 -2.81 5.22 -8.01
CA LYS A 116 -3.14 4.19 -8.99
C LYS A 116 -2.20 4.32 -10.17
N ILE A 117 -1.10 3.59 -10.13
CA ILE A 117 -0.12 3.54 -11.22
C ILE A 117 -0.65 2.58 -12.30
N SER A 118 -0.91 3.10 -13.49
CA SER A 118 -1.12 2.30 -14.70
C SER A 118 -0.01 2.59 -15.71
N CYS A 119 0.66 1.55 -16.20
CA CYS A 119 1.45 1.61 -17.41
C CYS A 119 0.45 1.34 -18.57
N GLU A 120 0.31 2.26 -19.53
CA GLU A 120 -0.46 2.01 -20.78
C GLU A 120 0.12 0.84 -21.58
#